data_AF-A0AAD9D7L4-F1
#
_entry.id   AF-A0AAD9D7L4-F1
#
_cell.length_a   1.000
_cell.length_b   1.000
_cell.length_c   1.000
_cell.angle_alpha   90.00
_cell.angle_beta   90.00
_cell.angle_gamma   90.00
#
_symmetry.space_group_name_H-M   'P 1'
#
loop_
_entity.id
_entity.type
_entity.pdbx_description
1 polymer ?
#
loop_
_entity_poly.entity_id
_entity_poly.type
_entity_poly.pdbx_seq_one_letter_code
_entity_poly.pdbx_strand_id
1 'polypeptide(L)'
;MVRRSNDAAVKDAQIMLIQEEHGAKRKRCNSDGCTNNVVNGGVCKRHGAKVEYKRCNSEGCTNVSVKGGVCVKHGANLKRCRSKGCTNYAQKGGVCIKHGQRLRSKNVAAKDAQIKPSVEECVKGMQRRMH
;
A
#
# COMPACT_ATOMS: atom_id res chain seq x y z
N MET A 1 15.91 1.38 -38.68
CA MET A 1 14.90 0.32 -38.61
C MET A 1 15.23 -0.59 -37.42
N VAL A 2 14.28 -0.76 -36.49
CA VAL A 2 14.05 -1.89 -35.56
C VAL A 2 15.21 -2.29 -34.59
N ARG A 3 15.06 -2.52 -33.27
CA ARG A 3 13.93 -2.71 -32.36
C ARG A 3 14.30 -2.20 -30.96
N ARG A 4 13.36 -1.46 -30.37
CA ARG A 4 13.12 -1.42 -28.93
C ARG A 4 13.03 -2.86 -28.46
N SER A 5 13.81 -3.30 -27.48
CA SER A 5 13.53 -4.45 -26.61
C SER A 5 14.73 -4.63 -25.69
N ASN A 6 14.57 -4.30 -24.42
CA ASN A 6 15.25 -4.92 -23.26
C ASN A 6 14.97 -4.17 -21.94
N ASP A 7 14.08 -3.17 -21.95
CA ASP A 7 13.66 -2.47 -20.73
C ASP A 7 12.75 -3.29 -19.79
N ALA A 8 12.08 -4.32 -20.27
CA ALA A 8 11.15 -5.11 -19.45
C ALA A 8 11.90 -6.09 -18.53
N ALA A 9 12.88 -6.82 -19.06
CA ALA A 9 13.62 -7.86 -18.32
C ALA A 9 14.52 -7.28 -17.21
N VAL A 10 15.12 -6.11 -17.44
CA VAL A 10 16.01 -5.47 -16.45
C VAL A 10 15.21 -4.83 -15.31
N LYS A 11 14.00 -4.30 -15.60
CA LYS A 11 13.09 -3.79 -14.57
C LYS A 11 12.49 -4.91 -13.71
N ASP A 12 12.27 -6.10 -14.26
CA ASP A 12 11.85 -7.29 -13.51
C ASP A 12 12.92 -7.79 -12.52
N ALA A 13 14.21 -7.73 -12.89
CA ALA A 13 15.32 -8.08 -11.99
C ALA A 13 15.47 -7.07 -10.85
N GLN A 14 15.30 -5.77 -11.13
CA GLN A 14 15.36 -4.71 -10.11
C GLN A 14 14.22 -4.82 -9.08
N ILE A 15 13.03 -5.31 -9.46
CA ILE A 15 11.87 -5.46 -8.55
C ILE A 15 12.06 -6.61 -7.54
N MET A 16 12.90 -7.61 -7.84
CA MET A 16 13.18 -8.74 -6.93
C MET A 16 14.08 -8.35 -5.74
N LEU A 17 14.90 -7.30 -5.87
CA LEU A 17 15.90 -6.90 -4.86
C LEU A 17 15.36 -5.95 -3.77
N ILE A 18 14.18 -5.33 -3.95
CA ILE A 18 13.65 -4.30 -3.02
C ILE A 18 12.72 -4.90 -1.95
N GLN A 19 12.55 -6.22 -1.88
CA GLN A 19 11.60 -6.88 -0.96
C GLN A 19 12.18 -7.18 0.43
N GLU A 20 13.46 -6.88 0.68
CA GLU A 20 14.17 -7.31 1.90
C GLU A 20 13.94 -6.41 3.12
N GLU A 21 13.48 -5.17 2.90
CA GLU A 21 13.34 -4.17 3.98
C GLU A 21 11.96 -4.20 4.68
N HIS A 22 11.00 -4.95 4.14
CA HIS A 22 9.74 -5.29 4.81
C HIS A 22 9.38 -6.72 4.39
N GLY A 23 9.65 -7.70 5.26
CA GLY A 23 9.72 -9.15 4.98
C GLY A 23 8.50 -9.89 4.38
N ALA A 24 7.62 -9.24 3.62
CA ALA A 24 6.53 -9.87 2.89
C ALA A 24 6.93 -10.11 1.42
N LYS A 25 7.54 -11.27 1.13
CA LYS A 25 7.78 -11.74 -0.24
C LYS A 25 6.44 -11.99 -0.96
N ARG A 26 6.15 -11.27 -2.05
CA ARG A 26 4.91 -11.45 -2.84
C ARG A 26 5.14 -12.39 -4.02
N LYS A 27 4.36 -13.47 -4.11
CA LYS A 27 4.41 -14.44 -5.21
C LYS A 27 3.65 -13.93 -6.44
N ARG A 28 4.18 -14.16 -7.64
CA ARG A 28 3.50 -13.86 -8.93
C ARG A 28 2.61 -15.01 -9.38
N CYS A 29 1.54 -14.66 -10.08
CA CYS A 29 0.60 -15.60 -10.68
C CYS A 29 1.31 -16.58 -11.63
N ASN A 30 0.98 -17.86 -11.54
CA ASN A 30 1.59 -18.93 -12.35
C ASN A 30 1.11 -18.97 -13.82
N SER A 31 0.25 -18.03 -14.24
CA SER A 31 -0.23 -18.00 -15.62
C SER A 31 0.76 -17.28 -16.49
N ASP A 32 1.01 -17.81 -17.68
CA ASP A 32 1.99 -17.26 -18.62
C ASP A 32 1.75 -15.75 -18.90
N GLY A 33 2.83 -14.97 -18.84
CA GLY A 33 2.77 -13.51 -19.03
C GLY A 33 2.01 -12.71 -17.96
N CYS A 34 1.62 -13.30 -16.83
CA CYS A 34 0.85 -12.58 -15.80
C CYS A 34 1.72 -11.85 -14.77
N THR A 35 1.59 -10.52 -14.70
CA THR A 35 2.27 -9.69 -13.70
C THR A 35 1.49 -9.51 -12.39
N ASN A 36 0.31 -10.14 -12.26
CA ASN A 36 -0.50 -10.05 -11.05
C ASN A 36 0.08 -10.89 -9.90
N ASN A 37 -0.22 -10.48 -8.67
CA ASN A 37 0.12 -11.25 -7.48
C ASN A 37 -0.80 -12.47 -7.31
N VAL A 38 -0.26 -13.54 -6.73
CA VAL A 38 -1.04 -14.70 -6.26
C VAL A 38 -1.99 -14.25 -5.17
N VAL A 39 -3.24 -14.69 -5.28
CA VAL A 39 -4.25 -14.52 -4.24
C VAL A 39 -4.38 -15.81 -3.43
N ASN A 40 -4.60 -16.93 -4.12
CA ASN A 40 -4.68 -18.26 -3.53
C ASN A 40 -4.36 -19.31 -4.61
N GLY A 41 -3.84 -20.48 -4.22
CA GLY A 41 -3.61 -21.59 -5.14
C GLY A 41 -2.64 -21.30 -6.30
N GLY A 42 -1.68 -20.39 -6.12
CA GLY A 42 -0.68 -20.07 -7.15
C GLY A 42 -1.15 -19.16 -8.29
N VAL A 43 -2.41 -18.74 -8.29
CA VAL A 43 -2.98 -17.88 -9.34
C VAL A 43 -3.55 -16.58 -8.77
N CYS A 44 -3.75 -15.59 -9.65
CA CYS A 44 -4.39 -14.33 -9.30
C CYS A 44 -5.92 -14.44 -9.43
N LYS A 45 -6.64 -13.43 -8.93
CA LYS A 45 -8.11 -13.38 -9.01
C LYS A 45 -8.64 -13.52 -10.45
N ARG A 46 -7.94 -12.96 -11.43
CA ARG A 46 -8.30 -13.03 -12.86
C ARG A 46 -8.06 -14.43 -13.45
N HIS A 47 -7.14 -15.19 -12.88
CA HIS A 47 -6.76 -16.53 -13.34
C HIS A 47 -7.34 -17.62 -12.42
N GLY A 48 -8.51 -17.37 -11.83
CA GLY A 48 -9.28 -18.41 -11.15
C GLY A 48 -8.90 -18.66 -9.69
N ALA A 49 -8.20 -17.74 -9.02
CA ALA A 49 -7.99 -17.87 -7.59
C ALA A 49 -9.33 -17.97 -6.85
N LYS A 50 -9.53 -19.06 -6.12
CA LYS A 50 -10.69 -19.24 -5.25
C LYS A 50 -10.61 -18.23 -4.10
N VAL A 51 -11.49 -17.23 -4.15
CA VAL A 51 -11.64 -16.22 -3.10
C VAL A 51 -12.91 -16.52 -2.35
N GLU A 52 -12.77 -16.95 -1.10
CA GLU A 52 -13.90 -17.16 -0.21
C GLU A 52 -14.30 -15.83 0.44
N TYR A 53 -15.55 -15.42 0.22
CA TYR A 53 -16.11 -14.25 0.87
C TYR A 53 -16.90 -14.67 2.10
N LYS A 54 -16.59 -14.07 3.25
CA LYS A 54 -17.38 -14.27 4.46
C LYS A 54 -18.75 -13.61 4.27
N ARG A 55 -19.83 -14.33 4.55
CA ARG A 55 -21.18 -13.76 4.54
C ARG A 55 -21.42 -12.92 5.77
N CYS A 56 -22.43 -12.06 5.69
CA CYS A 56 -22.94 -11.30 6.82
C CYS A 56 -23.57 -12.25 7.84
N ASN A 57 -23.26 -12.09 9.12
CA ASN A 57 -23.80 -12.89 10.23
C ASN A 57 -25.28 -12.62 10.55
N SER A 58 -25.94 -11.76 9.79
CA SER A 58 -27.37 -11.46 10.01
C SER A 58 -28.19 -12.55 9.33
N GLU A 59 -29.21 -13.05 10.03
CA GLU A 59 -30.05 -14.14 9.54
C GLU A 59 -30.66 -13.81 8.17
N GLY A 60 -30.58 -14.76 7.24
CA GLY A 60 -31.07 -14.59 5.87
C GLY A 60 -30.24 -13.63 4.99
N CYS A 61 -29.16 -13.04 5.48
CA CYS A 61 -28.38 -12.09 4.70
C CYS A 61 -27.39 -12.78 3.76
N THR A 62 -27.54 -12.55 2.44
CA THR A 62 -26.62 -13.04 1.41
C THR A 62 -25.48 -12.07 1.10
N ASN A 63 -25.46 -10.89 1.73
CA ASN A 63 -24.41 -9.90 1.51
C ASN A 63 -23.08 -10.35 2.13
N VAL A 64 -21.99 -9.87 1.55
CA VAL A 64 -20.63 -10.10 2.05
C VAL A 64 -20.38 -9.25 3.31
N SER A 65 -19.80 -9.88 4.33
CA SER A 65 -19.30 -9.20 5.52
C SER A 65 -18.10 -8.33 5.16
N VAL A 66 -18.15 -7.05 5.53
CA VAL A 66 -17.08 -6.09 5.27
C VAL A 66 -16.15 -5.97 6.48
N LYS A 67 -16.70 -5.73 7.67
CA LYS A 67 -15.95 -5.59 8.92
C LYS A 67 -16.85 -5.96 10.09
N GLY A 68 -16.29 -6.69 11.06
CA GLY A 68 -17.04 -7.13 12.25
C GLY A 68 -18.10 -8.19 11.96
N GLY A 69 -17.95 -8.98 10.90
CA GLY A 69 -18.87 -10.08 10.58
C GLY A 69 -20.18 -9.64 9.90
N VAL A 70 -20.40 -8.35 9.64
CA VAL A 70 -21.64 -7.84 9.05
C VAL A 70 -21.37 -7.05 7.77
N CYS A 71 -22.40 -6.93 6.93
CA CYS A 71 -22.35 -6.12 5.71
C CYS A 71 -22.65 -4.64 6.02
N VAL A 72 -22.48 -3.78 5.01
CA VAL A 72 -22.74 -2.33 5.16
C VAL A 72 -24.17 -2.03 5.61
N LYS A 73 -25.15 -2.77 5.07
CA LYS A 73 -26.57 -2.60 5.43
C LYS A 73 -26.86 -3.03 6.87
N HIS A 74 -26.16 -4.04 7.37
CA HIS A 74 -26.31 -4.55 8.73
C HIS A 74 -25.32 -3.93 9.73
N GLY A 75 -24.88 -2.70 9.46
CA GLY A 75 -24.15 -1.91 10.44
C GLY A 75 -22.64 -2.18 10.51
N ALA A 76 -22.01 -2.62 9.41
CA ALA A 76 -20.54 -2.68 9.36
C ALA A 76 -19.94 -1.34 9.80
N ASN A 77 -19.07 -1.38 10.82
CA ASN A 77 -18.46 -0.19 11.41
C ASN A 77 -17.43 0.42 10.45
N LEU A 78 -17.92 1.25 9.52
CA LEU A 78 -17.12 1.97 8.54
C LEU A 78 -16.96 3.42 8.98
N LYS A 79 -15.74 3.94 8.86
CA LYS A 79 -15.47 5.34 9.16
C LYS A 79 -16.22 6.23 8.16
N ARG A 80 -16.87 7.27 8.64
CA ARG A 80 -17.47 8.31 7.81
C ARG A 80 -16.41 9.27 7.29
N CYS A 81 -16.68 9.88 6.15
CA CYS A 81 -15.84 10.94 5.61
C CYS A 81 -15.74 12.10 6.61
N ARG A 82 -14.51 12.57 6.86
CA ARG A 82 -14.24 13.71 7.76
C ARG A 82 -14.76 15.06 7.25
N SER A 83 -15.06 15.16 5.95
CA SER A 83 -15.64 16.38 5.35
C SER A 83 -17.02 16.68 5.97
N LYS A 84 -17.23 17.94 6.40
CA LYS A 84 -18.48 18.38 7.05
C LYS A 84 -19.68 18.07 6.17
N GLY A 85 -20.73 17.50 6.77
CA GLY A 85 -21.97 17.13 6.06
C GLY A 85 -21.85 15.95 5.10
N CYS A 86 -20.69 15.28 5.00
CA CYS A 86 -20.54 14.14 4.10
C CYS A 86 -21.00 12.83 4.74
N THR A 87 -21.97 12.17 4.12
CA THR A 87 -22.51 10.88 4.58
C THR A 87 -21.77 9.66 4.02
N ASN A 88 -20.86 9.88 3.07
CA ASN A 88 -20.11 8.82 2.41
C ASN A 88 -19.07 8.19 3.34
N TYR A 89 -18.70 6.94 3.04
CA TYR A 89 -17.65 6.22 3.75
C TYR A 89 -16.26 6.74 3.39
N ALA A 90 -15.39 6.82 4.39
CA ALA A 90 -14.01 7.20 4.23
C ALA A 90 -13.17 6.04 3.68
N GLN A 91 -12.25 6.37 2.77
CA GLN A 91 -11.18 5.49 2.32
C GLN A 91 -9.94 5.68 3.19
N LYS A 92 -8.80 5.14 2.74
CA LYS A 92 -7.48 5.43 3.31
C LYS A 92 -7.23 6.95 3.27
N GLY A 93 -7.01 7.56 4.42
CA GLY A 93 -6.87 9.02 4.57
C GLY A 93 -8.07 9.74 5.22
N GLY A 94 -9.12 9.03 5.63
CA GLY A 94 -10.21 9.61 6.44
C GLY A 94 -11.23 10.42 5.64
N VAL A 95 -11.17 10.40 4.32
CA VAL A 95 -12.11 11.07 3.41
C VAL A 95 -12.65 10.10 2.37
N CYS A 96 -13.86 10.33 1.85
CA CYS A 96 -14.44 9.48 0.81
C CYS A 96 -13.72 9.66 -0.53
N ILE A 97 -14.02 8.81 -1.53
CA ILE A 97 -13.40 8.88 -2.87
C ILE A 97 -13.54 10.29 -3.47
N LYS A 98 -14.75 10.87 -3.44
CA LYS A 98 -15.02 12.21 -3.97
C LYS A 98 -14.17 13.31 -3.32
N HIS A 99 -13.98 13.24 -2.00
CA HIS A 99 -13.17 14.21 -1.26
C HIS A 99 -11.66 13.90 -1.30
N GLY A 100 -11.29 12.62 -1.45
CA GLY A 100 -9.91 12.14 -1.50
C GLY A 100 -9.22 12.32 -2.85
N GLN A 101 -9.97 12.56 -3.93
CA GLN A 101 -9.41 12.90 -5.24
C GLN A 101 -8.56 14.19 -5.20
N ARG A 102 -8.76 15.08 -4.21
CA ARG A 102 -7.98 16.31 -4.05
C ARG A 102 -6.72 16.16 -3.17
N LEU A 103 -6.49 15.00 -2.53
CA LEU A 103 -5.40 14.81 -1.55
C LEU A 103 -4.28 13.87 -2.03
N ARG A 104 -4.23 13.51 -3.32
CA ARG A 104 -3.10 12.73 -3.89
C ARG A 104 -1.86 13.58 -4.20
N SER A 105 -1.79 14.79 -3.68
CA SER A 105 -0.67 15.69 -3.91
C SER A 105 -0.05 16.07 -2.57
N LYS A 106 1.23 15.70 -2.42
CA LYS A 106 2.23 16.24 -1.48
C LYS A 106 2.19 15.70 -0.04
N ASN A 107 2.83 14.55 0.15
CA ASN A 107 3.64 14.28 1.34
C ASN A 107 4.86 13.42 0.94
N VAL A 108 5.65 13.95 -0.01
CA VAL A 108 7.00 13.44 -0.32
C VAL A 108 8.08 14.42 0.21
N ALA A 109 7.69 15.58 0.75
CA ALA A 109 8.63 16.67 1.10
C ALA A 109 8.73 16.96 2.61
N ALA A 110 8.46 15.99 3.49
CA ALA A 110 8.50 16.19 4.95
C ALA A 110 9.32 15.13 5.70
N LYS A 111 10.25 14.44 5.01
CA LYS A 111 11.22 13.56 5.68
C LYS A 111 12.69 14.02 5.57
N ASP A 112 13.00 14.99 4.70
CA ASP A 112 14.36 15.51 4.51
C ASP A 112 14.70 16.74 5.37
N ALA A 113 13.99 16.95 6.47
CA ALA A 113 14.22 18.08 7.38
C ALA A 113 14.49 17.59 8.80
N GLN A 114 15.48 16.71 8.96
CA GLN A 114 16.12 16.38 10.26
C GLN A 114 17.33 15.45 10.11
N ILE A 115 18.27 15.75 9.21
CA ILE A 115 19.67 15.34 9.40
C ILE A 115 20.50 16.60 9.21
N LYS A 116 20.82 17.27 10.31
CA LYS A 116 21.92 18.25 10.31
C LYS A 116 23.21 17.41 10.32
N PRO A 117 24.06 17.45 9.30
CA PRO A 117 25.37 16.83 9.40
C PRO A 117 26.23 17.70 10.34
N SER A 118 26.29 17.35 11.61
CA SER A 118 27.23 17.94 12.56
C SER A 118 28.62 17.30 12.38
N VAL A 119 29.19 17.41 11.17
CA VAL A 119 30.60 17.07 10.94
C VAL A 119 31.54 18.21 11.32
N GLU A 120 31.02 19.43 11.52
CA GLU A 120 31.80 20.62 11.89
C GLU A 120 31.95 20.84 13.42
N GLU A 121 31.22 20.09 14.25
CA GLU A 121 31.36 20.11 15.72
C GLU A 121 32.30 19.01 16.25
N CYS A 122 32.87 18.18 15.37
CA CYS A 122 33.84 17.16 15.76
C CYS A 122 35.30 17.67 15.69
N VAL A 123 35.59 18.68 14.85
CA VAL A 123 36.97 19.15 14.62
C VAL A 123 37.43 20.17 15.66
N LYS A 124 36.52 20.86 16.36
CA LYS A 124 36.88 21.84 17.41
C LYS A 124 37.06 21.25 18.81
N GLY A 125 36.79 19.96 19.00
CA GLY A 125 36.92 19.26 20.28
C GLY A 125 38.33 18.73 20.61
N MET A 126 39.28 18.77 19.67
CA MET A 126 40.59 18.11 19.83
C MET A 126 41.76 19.03 20.23
N GLN A 127 41.56 20.35 20.40
CA GLN A 127 42.64 21.31 20.74
C GLN A 127 42.47 21.97 22.12
N ARG A 128 42.08 21.19 23.14
CA ARG A 128 42.17 21.59 24.56
C ARG A 128 42.71 20.49 25.46
N ARG A 129 43.80 19.86 25.03
CA ARG A 129 44.79 19.19 25.89
C ARG A 129 46.15 19.53 25.28
N MET A 130 47.13 19.89 26.11
CA MET A 130 48.40 20.58 25.79
C MET A 130 48.29 22.11 25.81
N HIS A 131 48.01 22.70 26.97
CA HIS A 131 48.94 23.48 27.80
C HIS A 131 48.30 23.68 29.17
#